data_AF-A0A433PLU0-F1
#
_entry.id   AF-A0A433PLU0-F1
#
_cell.length_a   1.000
_cell.length_b   1.000
_cell.length_c   1.000
_cell.angle_alpha   90.00
_cell.angle_beta   90.00
_cell.angle_gamma   90.00
#
_symmetry.space_group_name_H-M   'P 1'
#
loop_
_entity.id
_entity.type
_entity.pdbx_description
1 polymer ?
#
loop_
_entity_poly.entity_id
_entity_poly.type
_entity_poly.pdbx_seq_one_letter_code
_entity_poly.pdbx_strand_id
1 'polypeptide(L)'
;MMFARAHSLLPTFRGALRIRPRHGLFSVSESAVMRTTRTPLLRNTALSFARPLSFFSPSTPESEKATIFSPKKLFYPLSKSPVREMRDRAALINNYGVCPVCEEDARPTADANKQQHDYKRTAPKYECPDCGYPTHCSKEHYLKGKADHDKYCAALREANEDEHDLRSGRKMSEFEFPGPQGFDETVNMANWDIFFYTRGFPSMDTDRSMRHVSKLLTYPITIASVFHQSSPLKVDKEITPEGLRSIAALRTTLYPRQELAKDGVTFLPTDTLRIYLVGARAEASLPPHIWLQLAHLFPQTPFHVYFIGPEAIPAREVPTGEPGEPFSTSLDARLTFTYDPSLYHDYHDRLGGANNFDPYRDVFFLFSPGFAQPPTRDVWQPSVARLLETKCAVFVTGFDEEDVNADIKAFEQYHMEYDWILKPRENTFRSLKRDVNLEDVRQQIFANWGIWGFRGKRYEVTQEEAEK
;
A
#
# COMPACT_ATOMS: atom_id res chain seq x y z
N MET A 1 15.79 49.04 41.90
CA MET A 1 14.75 50.09 42.10
C MET A 1 13.44 49.49 41.59
N MET A 2 12.69 48.70 42.35
CA MET A 2 11.80 49.00 43.49
C MET A 2 10.56 49.86 43.16
N PHE A 3 9.42 49.34 43.66
CA PHE A 3 8.03 49.86 43.75
C PHE A 3 7.10 49.59 42.56
N ALA A 4 6.05 48.74 42.58
CA ALA A 4 5.07 48.23 43.56
C ALA A 4 3.72 48.98 43.62
N ARG A 5 2.63 48.19 43.50
CA ARG A 5 1.26 48.35 44.06
C ARG A 5 0.40 49.49 43.45
N ALA A 6 -0.94 49.41 43.35
CA ALA A 6 -1.90 48.83 44.29
C ALA A 6 -3.33 48.66 43.71
N HIS A 7 -4.08 47.68 44.27
CA HIS A 7 -5.49 47.69 44.73
C HIS A 7 -6.65 48.05 43.76
N SER A 8 -7.85 47.45 43.78
CA SER A 8 -8.64 46.61 44.72
C SER A 8 -10.00 46.32 44.00
N LEU A 9 -10.80 45.26 44.20
CA LEU A 9 -11.57 44.86 45.39
C LEU A 9 -12.27 43.50 45.10
N LEU A 10 -12.21 42.57 46.07
CA LEU A 10 -13.24 41.54 46.37
C LEU A 10 -14.00 42.05 47.61
N PRO A 11 -15.29 41.69 47.87
CA PRO A 11 -15.65 40.38 48.47
C PRO A 11 -17.02 39.85 47.96
N THR A 12 -17.42 38.59 48.12
CA THR A 12 -17.91 37.98 49.38
C THR A 12 -18.03 36.46 49.29
N PHE A 13 -18.07 35.84 50.46
CA PHE A 13 -17.81 34.45 50.81
C PHE A 13 -19.07 33.80 51.42
N ARG A 14 -19.08 32.45 51.44
CA ARG A 14 -19.92 31.51 52.25
C ARG A 14 -21.35 31.27 51.71
N GLY A 15 -21.85 30.04 51.50
CA GLY A 15 -21.47 28.71 52.00
C GLY A 15 -22.42 28.26 53.11
N ALA A 16 -23.28 27.25 52.87
CA ALA A 16 -23.83 26.34 53.89
C ALA A 16 -24.61 25.15 53.28
N LEU A 17 -24.35 23.97 53.84
CA LEU A 17 -24.90 22.64 53.57
C LEU A 17 -26.36 22.42 54.03
N ARG A 18 -27.03 21.40 53.47
CA ARG A 18 -27.90 20.37 54.15
C ARG A 18 -28.33 19.30 53.11
N ILE A 19 -27.84 18.04 53.13
CA ILE A 19 -28.14 16.85 53.96
C ILE A 19 -29.49 16.14 53.62
N ARG A 20 -29.40 15.04 52.81
CA ARG A 20 -29.96 13.64 52.84
C ARG A 20 -31.47 13.36 53.12
N PRO A 21 -32.04 12.12 52.93
CA PRO A 21 -31.51 10.77 52.55
C PRO A 21 -32.27 10.11 51.35
N ARG A 22 -31.85 9.05 50.63
CA ARG A 22 -31.49 7.62 50.87
C ARG A 22 -32.61 6.69 51.36
N HIS A 23 -33.03 5.74 50.52
CA HIS A 23 -33.25 4.33 50.89
C HIS A 23 -33.10 3.44 49.63
N GLY A 24 -32.29 2.39 49.76
CA GLY A 24 -32.22 1.27 48.82
C GLY A 24 -32.60 -0.02 49.55
N LEU A 25 -32.88 -1.07 48.80
CA LEU A 25 -32.88 -2.45 49.29
C LEU A 25 -32.40 -3.37 48.15
N PHE A 26 -31.26 -4.03 48.42
CA PHE A 26 -30.89 -5.30 47.81
C PHE A 26 -31.71 -6.41 48.46
N SER A 27 -32.06 -7.43 47.67
CA SER A 27 -32.52 -8.73 48.17
C SER A 27 -32.08 -9.82 47.20
N VAL A 28 -31.20 -10.69 47.68
CA VAL A 28 -30.85 -11.99 47.08
C VAL A 28 -31.88 -13.00 47.57
N SER A 29 -32.41 -13.85 46.68
CA SER A 29 -33.06 -15.11 47.03
C SER A 29 -32.94 -16.11 45.87
N GLU A 30 -32.51 -17.31 46.22
CA GLU A 30 -32.31 -18.48 45.39
C GLU A 30 -33.61 -19.08 44.83
N SER A 31 -33.42 -20.00 43.87
CA SER A 31 -34.25 -21.16 43.52
C SER A 31 -35.38 -20.99 42.49
N ALA A 32 -35.14 -21.41 41.25
CA ALA A 32 -36.15 -22.07 40.41
C ALA A 32 -35.53 -22.83 39.22
N VAL A 33 -35.14 -24.08 39.50
CA VAL A 33 -35.40 -25.31 38.71
C VAL A 33 -35.44 -25.19 37.17
N MET A 34 -34.40 -25.77 36.59
CA MET A 34 -34.30 -26.34 35.25
C MET A 34 -35.50 -27.24 34.90
N ARG A 35 -36.23 -26.94 33.82
CA ARG A 35 -37.12 -27.91 33.15
C ARG A 35 -36.88 -27.91 31.66
N THR A 36 -36.13 -28.91 31.24
CA THR A 36 -36.09 -29.48 29.90
C THR A 36 -37.47 -30.05 29.54
N THR A 37 -38.05 -29.63 28.42
CA THR A 37 -39.11 -30.40 27.76
C THR A 37 -38.75 -30.60 26.29
N ARG A 38 -38.26 -31.81 26.01
CA ARG A 38 -38.29 -32.45 24.70
C ARG A 38 -39.74 -32.77 24.34
N THR A 39 -40.16 -32.48 23.12
CA THR A 39 -41.33 -33.11 22.49
C THR A 39 -41.17 -33.10 20.96
N PRO A 40 -41.85 -34.02 20.24
CA PRO A 40 -41.15 -34.93 19.34
C PRO A 40 -41.41 -34.72 17.84
N LEU A 41 -40.56 -35.38 17.06
CA LEU A 41 -40.74 -35.72 15.64
C LEU A 41 -42.11 -36.38 15.39
N LEU A 42 -42.86 -35.83 14.42
CA LEU A 42 -43.89 -36.56 13.71
C LEU A 42 -43.70 -36.40 12.19
N ARG A 43 -43.94 -37.53 11.54
CA ARG A 43 -43.54 -37.94 10.20
C ARG A 43 -44.76 -37.80 9.27
N ASN A 44 -44.52 -37.32 8.05
CA ASN A 44 -45.25 -37.51 6.78
C ASN A 44 -46.80 -37.55 6.77
N THR A 45 -47.45 -36.75 5.91
CA THR A 45 -47.75 -37.11 4.51
C THR A 45 -48.56 -36.02 3.78
N ALA A 46 -48.15 -35.78 2.52
CA ALA A 46 -48.91 -35.44 1.31
C ALA A 46 -50.15 -34.53 1.41
N LEU A 47 -50.09 -33.39 0.71
CA LEU A 47 -51.15 -32.89 -0.17
C LEU A 47 -50.52 -31.99 -1.25
N SER A 48 -50.59 -32.47 -2.48
CA SER A 48 -50.32 -31.74 -3.73
C SER A 48 -51.31 -30.60 -3.93
N PHE A 49 -50.85 -29.44 -4.43
CA PHE A 49 -51.36 -28.75 -5.65
C PHE A 49 -50.71 -27.36 -5.85
N ALA A 50 -50.42 -27.07 -7.13
CA ALA A 50 -50.19 -25.78 -7.78
C ALA A 50 -48.85 -25.02 -7.57
N ARG A 51 -48.00 -25.09 -8.61
CA ARG A 51 -46.94 -24.12 -8.93
C ARG A 51 -47.53 -22.74 -9.28
N PRO A 52 -46.88 -21.63 -8.92
CA PRO A 52 -46.83 -20.45 -9.76
C PRO A 52 -45.50 -20.44 -10.55
N LEU A 53 -45.65 -20.34 -11.87
CA LEU A 53 -44.59 -20.00 -12.81
C LEU A 53 -43.96 -18.67 -12.40
N SER A 54 -42.71 -18.72 -11.92
CA SER A 54 -41.86 -17.55 -11.81
C SER A 54 -40.92 -17.53 -13.03
N PHE A 55 -41.03 -16.43 -13.76
CA PHE A 55 -40.26 -16.08 -14.94
C PHE A 55 -38.76 -16.08 -14.59
N PHE A 56 -38.06 -17.15 -14.97
CA PHE A 56 -36.62 -17.10 -15.17
C PHE A 56 -36.38 -16.24 -16.41
N SER A 57 -36.03 -14.97 -16.19
CA SER A 57 -35.34 -14.20 -17.21
C SER A 57 -33.93 -14.80 -17.31
N PRO A 58 -33.54 -15.42 -18.43
CA PRO A 58 -32.14 -15.77 -18.62
C PRO A 58 -31.36 -14.45 -18.61
N SER A 59 -30.33 -14.37 -17.77
CA SER A 59 -29.33 -13.32 -17.85
C SER A 59 -28.85 -13.26 -19.31
N THR A 60 -29.15 -12.16 -19.99
CA THR A 60 -28.55 -11.84 -21.28
C THR A 60 -27.03 -12.00 -21.14
N PRO A 61 -26.36 -12.76 -22.02
CA PRO A 61 -24.91 -12.78 -22.01
C PRO A 61 -24.43 -11.34 -22.18
N GLU A 62 -23.67 -10.86 -21.21
CA GLU A 62 -23.00 -9.57 -21.28
C GLU A 62 -22.26 -9.51 -22.61
N SER A 63 -22.70 -8.64 -23.53
CA SER A 63 -22.19 -8.63 -24.91
C SER A 63 -20.68 -8.53 -24.84
N GLU A 64 -19.96 -9.52 -25.41
CA GLU A 64 -18.51 -9.48 -25.53
C GLU A 64 -18.14 -8.14 -26.15
N LYS A 65 -17.58 -7.24 -25.34
CA LYS A 65 -17.13 -5.93 -25.81
C LYS A 65 -16.13 -6.23 -26.91
N ALA A 66 -16.46 -5.80 -28.13
CA ALA A 66 -15.61 -6.05 -29.30
C ALA A 66 -14.19 -5.57 -28.98
N THR A 67 -13.23 -6.49 -29.06
CA THR A 67 -11.84 -6.20 -28.76
C THR A 67 -11.35 -5.09 -29.71
N ILE A 68 -10.87 -3.98 -29.15
CA ILE A 68 -10.50 -2.79 -29.92
C ILE A 68 -9.23 -3.05 -30.73
N PHE A 69 -8.35 -3.92 -30.23
CA PHE A 69 -7.05 -4.22 -30.83
C PHE A 69 -6.79 -5.71 -30.99
N SER A 70 -6.12 -6.05 -32.09
CA SER A 70 -5.47 -7.35 -32.24
C SER A 70 -4.14 -7.36 -31.46
N PRO A 71 -3.77 -8.47 -30.78
CA PRO A 71 -2.57 -8.54 -29.94
C PRO A 71 -1.24 -8.28 -30.68
N LYS A 72 -1.24 -8.36 -32.03
CA LYS A 72 -0.06 -8.13 -32.87
C LYS A 72 0.15 -6.67 -33.27
N LYS A 73 -0.84 -5.78 -33.07
CA LYS A 73 -0.76 -4.36 -33.44
C LYS A 73 -1.27 -3.49 -32.30
N LEU A 74 -0.41 -3.28 -31.31
CA LEU A 74 -0.69 -2.50 -30.11
C LEU A 74 -0.02 -1.12 -30.13
N PHE A 75 0.95 -0.92 -31.01
CA PHE A 75 1.65 0.35 -31.11
C PHE A 75 0.86 1.38 -31.92
N TYR A 76 0.50 2.48 -31.27
CA TYR A 76 -0.05 3.68 -31.89
C TYR A 76 0.60 4.93 -31.27
N PRO A 77 0.90 5.97 -32.07
CA PRO A 77 1.26 7.27 -31.52
C PRO A 77 0.13 7.80 -30.61
N LEU A 78 0.49 8.38 -29.46
CA LEU A 78 -0.49 8.69 -28.42
C LEU A 78 -1.61 9.62 -28.91
N SER A 79 -1.30 10.66 -29.70
CA SER A 79 -2.32 11.59 -30.23
C SER A 79 -3.26 10.95 -31.26
N LYS A 80 -2.81 9.90 -31.96
CA LYS A 80 -3.58 9.20 -33.00
C LYS A 80 -4.20 7.89 -32.51
N SER A 81 -4.02 7.56 -31.24
CA SER A 81 -4.59 6.37 -30.64
C SER A 81 -6.14 6.42 -30.73
N PRO A 82 -6.81 5.29 -30.98
CA PRO A 82 -8.27 5.25 -31.01
C PRO A 82 -8.88 5.30 -29.61
N VAL A 83 -8.07 5.07 -28.57
CA VAL A 83 -8.45 5.13 -27.16
C VAL A 83 -8.40 6.58 -26.67
N ARG A 84 -9.45 7.03 -25.99
CA ARG A 84 -9.53 8.42 -25.51
C ARG A 84 -8.50 8.71 -24.41
N GLU A 85 -8.33 7.83 -23.43
CA GLU A 85 -7.39 8.09 -22.32
C GLU A 85 -5.94 8.26 -22.81
N MET A 86 -5.56 7.57 -23.89
CA MET A 86 -4.23 7.68 -24.49
C MET A 86 -4.02 9.02 -25.20
N ARG A 87 -5.06 9.57 -25.84
CA ARG A 87 -5.03 10.93 -26.40
C ARG A 87 -5.00 12.00 -25.31
N ASP A 88 -5.76 11.79 -24.24
CA ASP A 88 -5.77 12.69 -23.09
C ASP A 88 -4.38 12.69 -22.42
N ARG A 89 -3.71 11.53 -22.33
CA ARG A 89 -2.32 11.42 -21.89
C ARG A 89 -1.37 12.22 -22.77
N ALA A 90 -1.52 12.15 -24.10
CA ALA A 90 -0.74 12.98 -25.03
C ALA A 90 -0.97 14.47 -24.79
N ALA A 91 -2.22 14.87 -24.57
CA ALA A 91 -2.58 16.26 -24.29
C ALA A 91 -1.95 16.77 -22.99
N LEU A 92 -1.93 15.94 -21.94
CA LEU A 92 -1.25 16.28 -20.68
C LEU A 92 0.26 16.49 -20.90
N ILE A 93 0.93 15.59 -21.63
CA ILE A 93 2.35 15.76 -21.94
C ILE A 93 2.60 17.02 -22.78
N ASN A 94 1.71 17.33 -23.72
CA ASN A 94 1.82 18.56 -24.50
C ASN A 94 1.59 19.82 -23.65
N ASN A 95 0.79 19.75 -22.58
CA ASN A 95 0.47 20.91 -21.75
C ASN A 95 1.53 21.16 -20.67
N TYR A 96 1.99 20.10 -20.02
CA TYR A 96 2.91 20.18 -18.86
C TYR A 96 4.35 19.81 -19.21
N GLY A 97 4.56 19.08 -20.30
CA GLY A 97 5.87 18.61 -20.71
C GLY A 97 6.78 19.72 -21.21
N VAL A 98 8.09 19.46 -21.12
CA VAL A 98 9.13 20.38 -21.59
C VAL A 98 10.03 19.67 -22.61
N CYS A 99 10.34 20.36 -23.71
CA CYS A 99 11.30 19.87 -24.68
C CYS A 99 12.74 19.89 -24.09
N PRO A 100 13.48 18.77 -24.09
CA PRO A 100 14.78 18.67 -23.43
C PRO A 100 15.84 19.59 -24.06
N VAL A 101 15.87 19.69 -25.40
CA VAL A 101 16.84 20.56 -26.10
C VAL A 101 16.57 22.05 -25.83
N CYS A 102 15.29 22.45 -25.74
CA CYS A 102 14.95 23.82 -25.36
C CYS A 102 15.35 24.14 -23.92
N GLU A 103 15.30 23.15 -23.03
CA GLU A 103 15.74 23.30 -21.65
C GLU A 103 17.26 23.42 -21.54
N GLU A 104 18.01 22.63 -22.31
CA GLU A 104 19.48 22.73 -22.38
C GLU A 104 19.93 24.08 -22.95
N ASP A 105 19.32 24.52 -24.05
CA ASP A 105 19.57 25.83 -24.65
C ASP A 105 19.20 26.99 -23.70
N ALA A 106 18.31 26.74 -22.74
CA ALA A 106 17.89 27.71 -21.72
C ALA A 106 18.79 27.74 -20.47
N ARG A 107 19.72 26.78 -20.29
CA ARG A 107 20.60 26.78 -19.11
C ARG A 107 21.57 27.97 -19.20
N PRO A 108 21.65 28.83 -18.17
CA PRO A 108 22.61 29.93 -18.18
C PRO A 108 24.03 29.37 -18.21
N THR A 109 24.78 29.66 -19.27
CA THR A 109 26.23 29.46 -19.29
C THR A 109 26.86 30.35 -18.21
N ALA A 110 27.87 29.83 -17.50
CA ALA A 110 28.57 30.53 -16.40
C ALA A 110 29.18 31.89 -16.78
N ASP A 111 29.27 32.20 -18.07
CA ASP A 111 29.61 33.53 -18.59
C ASP A 111 28.38 34.44 -18.59
N ALA A 112 28.08 34.98 -17.41
CA ALA A 112 27.03 35.96 -17.18
C ALA A 112 27.35 37.29 -17.89
N ASN A 113 26.93 37.42 -19.16
CA ASN A 113 26.68 38.71 -19.82
C ASN A 113 25.91 38.60 -21.15
N LYS A 114 25.11 37.54 -21.33
CA LYS A 114 24.06 37.54 -22.36
C LYS A 114 22.74 37.73 -21.65
N GLN A 115 22.07 38.80 -22.04
CA GLN A 115 20.75 39.22 -21.61
C GLN A 115 19.84 38.01 -21.42
N GLN A 116 19.06 38.10 -20.36
CA GLN A 116 17.92 37.25 -20.01
C GLN A 116 16.98 37.14 -21.22
N HIS A 117 17.35 36.32 -22.20
CA HIS A 117 16.45 35.93 -23.25
C HIS A 117 15.33 35.16 -22.56
N ASP A 118 14.11 35.54 -22.89
CA ASP A 118 12.87 34.92 -22.45
C ASP A 118 12.85 33.47 -22.98
N TYR A 119 13.61 32.58 -22.34
CA TYR A 119 13.78 31.19 -22.75
C TYR A 119 12.50 30.45 -22.45
N LYS A 120 11.60 30.50 -23.42
CA LYS A 120 10.26 29.93 -23.34
C LYS A 120 10.37 28.41 -23.27
N ARG A 121 10.10 27.84 -22.09
CA ARG A 121 9.81 26.40 -21.94
C ARG A 121 8.74 26.03 -22.96
N THR A 122 9.16 25.31 -23.99
CA THR A 122 8.30 25.00 -25.13
C THR A 122 7.80 23.57 -24.98
N ALA A 123 6.47 23.44 -25.04
CA ALA A 123 5.77 22.17 -25.01
C ALA A 123 6.26 21.20 -26.10
N PRO A 124 6.40 19.90 -25.80
CA PRO A 124 6.61 18.89 -26.80
C PRO A 124 5.35 18.79 -27.68
N LYS A 125 5.54 18.71 -29.00
CA LYS A 125 4.47 18.53 -30.00
C LYS A 125 4.81 17.46 -31.02
N TYR A 126 6.09 17.24 -31.24
CA TYR A 126 6.61 16.23 -32.12
C TYR A 126 6.62 14.87 -31.42
N GLU A 127 5.84 13.94 -31.98
CA GLU A 127 5.79 12.55 -31.56
C GLU A 127 6.90 11.75 -32.23
N CYS A 128 7.63 10.99 -31.43
CA CYS A 128 8.64 10.07 -31.94
C CYS A 128 7.96 8.89 -32.67
N PRO A 129 8.40 8.54 -33.89
CA PRO A 129 7.80 7.44 -34.65
C PRO A 129 8.02 6.06 -34.02
N ASP A 130 9.06 5.89 -33.21
CA ASP A 130 9.45 4.59 -32.63
C ASP A 130 8.78 4.32 -31.28
N CYS A 131 8.65 5.33 -30.41
CA CYS A 131 8.00 5.18 -29.10
C CYS A 131 6.58 5.74 -29.03
N GLY A 132 6.18 6.61 -29.95
CA GLY A 132 4.83 7.16 -30.03
C GLY A 132 4.51 8.25 -29.00
N TYR A 133 5.47 8.64 -28.15
CA TYR A 133 5.32 9.73 -27.18
C TYR A 133 5.70 11.10 -27.80
N PRO A 134 5.00 12.20 -27.45
CA PRO A 134 5.45 13.55 -27.72
C PRO A 134 6.65 13.89 -26.82
N THR A 135 7.81 14.14 -27.43
CA THR A 135 9.07 14.33 -26.69
C THR A 135 9.74 15.66 -26.97
N HIS A 136 9.64 16.16 -28.20
CA HIS A 136 10.31 17.38 -28.63
C HIS A 136 9.31 18.39 -29.20
N CYS A 137 9.65 19.67 -29.24
CA CYS A 137 8.77 20.70 -29.82
C CYS A 137 8.71 20.64 -31.36
N SER A 138 9.80 20.22 -32.02
CA SER A 138 9.93 20.13 -33.46
C SER A 138 10.79 18.94 -33.89
N LYS A 139 10.71 18.57 -35.17
CA LYS A 139 11.55 17.52 -35.76
C LYS A 139 13.04 17.86 -35.71
N GLU A 140 13.39 19.13 -35.84
CA GLU A 140 14.79 19.58 -35.76
C GLU A 140 15.36 19.36 -34.36
N HIS A 141 14.57 19.67 -33.31
CA HIS A 141 14.99 19.45 -31.93
C HIS A 141 15.06 17.96 -31.62
N TYR A 142 14.16 17.15 -32.16
CA TYR A 142 14.26 15.69 -32.07
C TYR A 142 15.56 15.15 -32.68
N LEU A 143 15.98 15.67 -33.85
CA LEU A 143 17.22 15.23 -34.48
C LEU A 143 18.47 15.65 -33.68
N LYS A 144 18.44 16.85 -33.05
CA LYS A 144 19.51 17.30 -32.14
C LYS A 144 19.61 16.44 -30.89
N GLY A 145 18.48 16.15 -30.24
CA GLY A 145 18.38 15.38 -28.99
C GLY A 145 18.29 13.86 -29.17
N LYS A 146 18.45 13.35 -30.41
CA LYS A 146 18.18 11.94 -30.73
C LYS A 146 19.04 10.98 -29.90
N ALA A 147 20.32 11.29 -29.72
CA ALA A 147 21.25 10.42 -29.00
C ALA A 147 20.82 10.17 -27.54
N ASP A 148 20.28 11.19 -26.87
CA ASP A 148 19.76 11.04 -25.52
C ASP A 148 18.38 10.39 -25.51
N HIS A 149 17.53 10.71 -26.49
CA HIS A 149 16.24 10.06 -26.65
C HIS A 149 16.35 8.54 -26.84
N ASP A 150 17.31 8.09 -27.64
CA ASP A 150 17.52 6.68 -27.95
C ASP A 150 17.78 5.82 -26.68
N LYS A 151 18.32 6.43 -25.60
CA LYS A 151 18.56 5.73 -24.31
C LYS A 151 17.27 5.25 -23.63
N TYR A 152 16.17 5.99 -23.77
CA TYR A 152 14.92 5.70 -23.08
C TYR A 152 13.73 5.44 -24.03
N CYS A 153 13.96 5.53 -25.35
CA CYS A 153 12.96 5.31 -26.40
C CYS A 153 12.31 3.92 -26.32
N ALA A 154 13.11 2.87 -26.13
CA ALA A 154 12.60 1.50 -26.04
C ALA A 154 11.63 1.32 -24.86
N ALA A 155 11.96 1.89 -23.70
CA ALA A 155 11.13 1.80 -22.51
C ALA A 155 9.82 2.59 -22.64
N LEU A 156 9.84 3.73 -23.35
CA LEU A 156 8.61 4.46 -23.69
C LEU A 156 7.73 3.69 -24.66
N ARG A 157 8.34 2.98 -25.62
CA ARG A 157 7.60 2.12 -26.54
C ARG A 157 6.91 0.99 -25.79
N GLU A 158 7.62 0.34 -24.87
CA GLU A 158 7.07 -0.68 -23.98
C GLU A 158 5.89 -0.15 -23.17
N ALA A 159 6.05 1.00 -22.51
CA ALA A 159 4.97 1.64 -21.77
C ALA A 159 3.77 1.98 -22.66
N ASN A 160 4.01 2.42 -23.90
CA ASN A 160 2.95 2.70 -24.86
C ASN A 160 2.14 1.44 -25.23
N GLU A 161 2.85 0.35 -25.56
CA GLU A 161 2.23 -0.91 -25.93
C GLU A 161 1.45 -1.54 -24.76
N ASP A 162 1.99 -1.48 -23.54
CA ASP A 162 1.34 -1.98 -22.33
C ASP A 162 0.04 -1.21 -22.03
N GLU A 163 0.07 0.13 -22.10
CA GLU A 163 -1.12 0.95 -21.84
C GLU A 163 -2.23 0.73 -22.90
N HIS A 164 -1.86 0.51 -24.16
CA HIS A 164 -2.80 0.14 -25.23
C HIS A 164 -3.37 -1.27 -25.03
N ASP A 165 -2.55 -2.20 -24.55
CA ASP A 165 -2.99 -3.58 -24.29
C ASP A 165 -3.98 -3.62 -23.11
N LEU A 166 -3.69 -2.90 -22.01
CA LEU A 166 -4.60 -2.73 -20.87
C LEU A 166 -5.97 -2.14 -21.26
N ARG A 167 -6.00 -1.29 -22.29
CA ARG A 167 -7.23 -0.64 -22.79
C ARG A 167 -7.80 -1.30 -24.04
N SER A 168 -7.25 -2.43 -24.47
CA SER A 168 -7.70 -3.14 -25.67
C SER A 168 -9.07 -3.80 -25.52
N GLY A 169 -9.51 -4.03 -24.28
CA GLY A 169 -10.71 -4.79 -23.97
C GLY A 169 -10.57 -6.30 -24.20
N ARG A 170 -9.35 -6.80 -24.43
CA ARG A 170 -9.13 -8.26 -24.51
C ARG A 170 -9.35 -8.90 -23.15
N LYS A 171 -9.77 -10.17 -23.15
CA LYS A 171 -9.74 -10.97 -21.92
C LYS A 171 -8.29 -11.18 -21.52
N MET A 172 -7.94 -10.78 -20.29
CA MET A 172 -6.59 -10.93 -19.75
C MET A 172 -6.54 -12.17 -18.88
N SER A 173 -6.06 -13.27 -19.46
CA SER A 173 -5.84 -14.52 -18.72
C SER A 173 -4.82 -14.34 -17.61
N GLU A 174 -3.89 -13.38 -17.75
CA GLU A 174 -2.90 -13.07 -16.73
C GLU A 174 -3.50 -12.52 -15.41
N PHE A 175 -4.74 -12.03 -15.43
CA PHE A 175 -5.46 -11.55 -14.24
C PHE A 175 -6.33 -12.63 -13.58
N GLU A 176 -6.30 -13.87 -14.09
CA GLU A 176 -6.95 -15.01 -13.45
C GLU A 176 -6.03 -15.51 -12.32
N PHE A 177 -6.21 -14.93 -11.12
CA PHE A 177 -5.36 -15.23 -9.99
C PHE A 177 -5.72 -16.56 -9.30
N PRO A 178 -4.71 -17.34 -8.88
CA PRO A 178 -4.93 -18.59 -8.16
C PRO A 178 -5.58 -18.38 -6.78
N GLY A 179 -6.34 -19.38 -6.36
CA GLY A 179 -7.02 -19.44 -5.07
C GLY A 179 -6.10 -19.76 -3.89
N PRO A 180 -6.67 -20.24 -2.77
CA PRO A 180 -5.91 -20.71 -1.62
C PRO A 180 -4.96 -21.86 -2.00
N GLN A 181 -3.76 -21.83 -1.43
CA GLN A 181 -2.76 -22.86 -1.68
C GLN A 181 -3.12 -24.19 -1.02
N GLY A 182 -2.81 -25.31 -1.69
CA GLY A 182 -2.92 -26.65 -1.11
C GLY A 182 -1.90 -26.90 0.00
N PHE A 183 -2.19 -27.81 0.93
CA PHE A 183 -1.29 -28.09 2.07
C PHE A 183 0.11 -28.59 1.63
N ASP A 184 0.18 -29.31 0.51
CA ASP A 184 1.42 -29.92 -0.01
C ASP A 184 2.20 -28.99 -0.98
N GLU A 185 1.64 -27.85 -1.36
CA GLU A 185 2.29 -26.93 -2.31
C GLU A 185 3.24 -26.00 -1.56
N THR A 186 4.49 -25.91 -2.02
CA THR A 186 5.51 -25.02 -1.44
C THR A 186 5.75 -23.82 -2.34
N VAL A 187 5.63 -22.60 -1.82
CA VAL A 187 5.98 -21.38 -2.55
C VAL A 187 7.47 -21.10 -2.44
N ASN A 188 8.07 -20.67 -3.55
CA ASN A 188 9.40 -20.10 -3.54
C ASN A 188 9.34 -18.64 -4.00
N MET A 189 9.91 -17.74 -3.18
CA MET A 189 9.85 -16.28 -3.37
C MET A 189 11.19 -15.69 -3.87
N ALA A 190 12.01 -16.48 -4.56
CA ALA A 190 13.33 -16.03 -5.06
C ALA A 190 13.26 -14.96 -6.17
N ASN A 191 12.28 -15.05 -7.08
CA ASN A 191 12.02 -14.08 -8.15
C ASN A 191 10.54 -14.17 -8.59
N TRP A 192 10.10 -13.26 -9.47
CA TRP A 192 8.73 -13.27 -10.01
C TRP A 192 8.39 -14.57 -10.76
N ASP A 193 9.31 -15.08 -11.59
CA ASP A 193 9.04 -16.27 -12.42
C ASP A 193 8.80 -17.53 -11.60
N ILE A 194 9.69 -17.82 -10.64
CA ILE A 194 9.57 -18.97 -9.75
C ILE A 194 8.34 -18.80 -8.84
N PHE A 195 8.07 -17.57 -8.39
CA PHE A 195 6.87 -17.28 -7.60
C PHE A 195 5.60 -17.62 -8.38
N PHE A 196 5.46 -17.12 -9.62
CA PHE A 196 4.29 -17.41 -10.45
C PHE A 196 4.13 -18.90 -10.75
N TYR A 197 5.23 -19.58 -11.05
CA TYR A 197 5.24 -21.01 -11.29
C TYR A 197 4.80 -21.81 -10.05
N THR A 198 5.39 -21.54 -8.89
CA THR A 198 5.12 -22.30 -7.66
C THR A 198 3.74 -22.01 -7.06
N ARG A 199 3.16 -20.83 -7.30
CA ARG A 199 1.80 -20.49 -6.87
C ARG A 199 0.68 -20.90 -7.84
N GLY A 200 1.02 -21.52 -8.97
CA GLY A 200 0.03 -21.97 -9.95
C GLY A 200 -0.66 -20.82 -10.68
N PHE A 201 0.05 -19.71 -10.93
CA PHE A 201 -0.45 -18.70 -11.86
C PHE A 201 -0.51 -19.27 -13.29
N PRO A 202 -1.39 -18.74 -14.16
CA PRO A 202 -1.33 -19.04 -15.59
C PRO A 202 0.07 -18.79 -16.14
N SER A 203 0.49 -19.59 -17.12
CA SER A 203 1.80 -19.42 -17.75
C SER A 203 1.90 -18.03 -18.39
N MET A 204 2.86 -17.24 -17.93
CA MET A 204 3.12 -15.90 -18.45
C MET A 204 4.04 -16.03 -19.66
N ASP A 205 3.46 -16.15 -20.85
CA ASP A 205 4.24 -16.41 -22.08
C ASP A 205 4.99 -15.17 -22.61
N THR A 206 4.64 -13.96 -22.14
CA THR A 206 5.24 -12.71 -22.60
C THR A 206 5.67 -11.81 -21.44
N ASP A 207 6.75 -11.06 -21.64
CA ASP A 207 7.24 -10.07 -20.67
C ASP A 207 6.17 -9.03 -20.32
N ARG A 208 5.31 -8.68 -21.28
CA ARG A 208 4.18 -7.78 -21.08
C ARG A 208 3.21 -8.30 -20.02
N SER A 209 2.81 -9.57 -20.11
CA SER A 209 1.92 -10.19 -19.11
C SER A 209 2.54 -10.12 -17.71
N MET A 210 3.86 -10.36 -17.59
CA MET A 210 4.57 -10.21 -16.33
C MET A 210 4.56 -8.77 -15.80
N ARG A 211 4.75 -7.77 -16.68
CA ARG A 211 4.65 -6.33 -16.30
C ARG A 211 3.27 -5.96 -15.78
N HIS A 212 2.21 -6.44 -16.44
CA HIS A 212 0.84 -6.18 -16.01
C HIS A 212 0.54 -6.76 -14.62
N VAL A 213 0.91 -8.02 -14.40
CA VAL A 213 0.61 -8.73 -13.16
C VAL A 213 1.47 -8.23 -12.00
N SER A 214 2.78 -8.03 -12.23
CA SER A 214 3.69 -7.52 -11.19
C SER A 214 3.30 -6.13 -10.69
N LYS A 215 2.74 -5.25 -11.54
CA LYS A 215 2.27 -3.92 -11.12
C LYS A 215 1.12 -3.98 -10.10
N LEU A 216 0.23 -4.95 -10.21
CA LEU A 216 -0.87 -5.14 -9.25
C LEU A 216 -0.40 -5.84 -7.97
N LEU A 217 0.44 -6.86 -8.12
CA LEU A 217 0.86 -7.72 -7.02
C LEU A 217 2.04 -7.18 -6.21
N THR A 218 2.77 -6.18 -6.71
CA THR A 218 3.98 -5.69 -6.06
C THR A 218 3.75 -5.32 -4.59
N TYR A 219 2.64 -4.68 -4.23
CA TYR A 219 2.36 -4.28 -2.86
C TYR A 219 2.13 -5.48 -1.90
N PRO A 220 1.10 -6.32 -2.11
CA PRO A 220 0.86 -7.46 -1.22
C PRO A 220 2.00 -8.47 -1.22
N ILE A 221 2.66 -8.70 -2.37
CA ILE A 221 3.74 -9.68 -2.47
C ILE A 221 5.03 -9.17 -1.85
N THR A 222 5.32 -7.86 -1.91
CA THR A 222 6.46 -7.28 -1.17
C THR A 222 6.29 -7.53 0.33
N ILE A 223 5.10 -7.26 0.88
CA ILE A 223 4.77 -7.54 2.28
C ILE A 223 4.95 -9.03 2.60
N ALA A 224 4.37 -9.91 1.78
CA ALA A 224 4.49 -11.34 1.97
C ALA A 224 5.95 -11.81 1.92
N SER A 225 6.76 -11.24 1.02
CA SER A 225 8.16 -11.63 0.81
C SER A 225 9.05 -11.36 2.01
N VAL A 226 8.74 -10.34 2.82
CA VAL A 226 9.46 -10.04 4.06
C VAL A 226 9.20 -11.14 5.09
N PHE A 227 7.96 -11.62 5.20
CA PHE A 227 7.56 -12.54 6.26
C PHE A 227 7.67 -14.01 5.92
N HIS A 228 7.54 -14.38 4.64
CA HIS A 228 7.51 -15.77 4.21
C HIS A 228 8.80 -16.52 4.57
N GLN A 229 8.70 -17.82 4.85
CA GLN A 229 9.86 -18.65 5.21
C GLN A 229 10.90 -18.71 4.07
N SER A 230 10.44 -18.76 2.82
CA SER A 230 11.28 -18.75 1.62
C SER A 230 11.64 -17.34 1.14
N SER A 231 11.72 -16.36 2.05
CA SER A 231 12.03 -14.97 1.73
C SER A 231 13.34 -14.87 0.91
N PRO A 232 13.42 -13.98 -0.10
CA PRO A 232 14.65 -13.74 -0.85
C PRO A 232 15.72 -12.98 -0.03
N LEU A 233 15.36 -12.48 1.17
CA LEU A 233 16.23 -11.67 2.01
C LEU A 233 17.32 -12.51 2.67
N LYS A 234 18.58 -12.11 2.48
CA LYS A 234 19.75 -12.80 3.04
C LYS A 234 20.04 -12.29 4.46
N VAL A 235 20.02 -13.23 5.41
CA VAL A 235 20.45 -13.00 6.79
C VAL A 235 21.94 -12.57 6.80
N ASP A 236 22.30 -11.67 7.70
CA ASP A 236 23.64 -11.04 7.90
C ASP A 236 24.11 -10.03 6.85
N LYS A 237 23.73 -10.19 5.57
CA LYS A 237 24.07 -9.20 4.53
C LYS A 237 23.08 -8.04 4.49
N GLU A 238 21.79 -8.36 4.47
CA GLU A 238 20.71 -7.42 4.20
C GLU A 238 19.91 -7.13 5.46
N ILE A 239 19.53 -8.21 6.17
CA ILE A 239 18.83 -8.14 7.46
C ILE A 239 19.85 -7.98 8.58
N THR A 240 19.64 -7.01 9.46
CA THR A 240 20.44 -6.80 10.67
C THR A 240 20.03 -7.77 11.78
N PRO A 241 20.84 -7.97 12.84
CA PRO A 241 20.43 -8.80 13.98
C PRO A 241 19.11 -8.32 14.62
N GLU A 242 18.88 -7.02 14.71
CA GLU A 242 17.62 -6.45 15.22
C GLU A 242 16.44 -6.69 14.27
N GLY A 243 16.70 -6.64 12.96
CA GLY A 243 15.71 -7.01 11.96
C GLY A 243 15.34 -8.49 12.03
N LEU A 244 16.33 -9.37 12.25
CA LEU A 244 16.09 -10.80 12.41
C LEU A 244 15.22 -11.08 13.64
N ARG A 245 15.47 -10.41 14.78
CA ARG A 245 14.63 -10.51 15.99
C ARG A 245 13.19 -10.06 15.72
N SER A 246 13.01 -8.95 15.01
CA SER A 246 11.68 -8.38 14.70
C SER A 246 10.89 -9.25 13.72
N ILE A 247 11.54 -9.74 12.66
CA ILE A 247 10.90 -10.63 11.67
C ILE A 247 10.63 -12.00 12.29
N ALA A 248 11.55 -12.53 13.11
CA ALA A 248 11.34 -13.80 13.81
C ALA A 248 10.14 -13.72 14.75
N ALA A 249 9.99 -12.63 15.51
CA ALA A 249 8.81 -12.37 16.33
C ALA A 249 7.51 -12.45 15.52
N LEU A 250 7.41 -11.72 14.41
CA LEU A 250 6.22 -11.76 13.53
C LEU A 250 5.98 -13.16 12.93
N ARG A 251 7.06 -13.87 12.57
CA ARG A 251 6.97 -15.24 12.04
C ARG A 251 6.42 -16.24 13.06
N THR A 252 6.62 -16.02 14.36
CA THR A 252 6.00 -16.90 15.39
C THR A 252 4.48 -16.80 15.41
N THR A 253 3.92 -15.63 15.09
CA THR A 253 2.48 -15.39 14.95
C THR A 253 1.94 -15.96 13.62
N LEU A 254 2.71 -15.87 12.54
CA LEU A 254 2.34 -16.35 11.21
C LEU A 254 2.42 -17.87 11.04
N TYR A 255 3.39 -18.48 11.70
CA TYR A 255 3.63 -19.93 11.66
C TYR A 255 3.60 -20.44 13.10
N PRO A 256 2.41 -20.54 13.71
CA PRO A 256 2.31 -21.18 15.02
C PRO A 256 2.91 -22.57 14.88
N ARG A 257 3.83 -22.92 15.79
CA ARG A 257 4.30 -24.30 15.88
C ARG A 257 3.03 -25.13 16.05
N GLN A 258 2.85 -26.13 15.19
CA GLN A 258 1.85 -27.17 15.38
C GLN A 258 2.20 -27.91 16.68
N GLU A 259 1.93 -27.29 17.82
CA GLU A 259 1.60 -28.05 19.00
C GLU A 259 0.36 -28.83 18.59
N LEU A 260 0.53 -30.14 18.43
CA LEU A 260 -0.55 -31.09 18.20
C LEU A 260 -1.70 -30.68 19.12
N ALA A 261 -2.72 -30.03 18.55
CA ALA A 261 -3.96 -29.76 19.26
C ALA A 261 -4.48 -31.12 19.69
N LYS A 262 -4.32 -31.44 20.97
CA LYS A 262 -4.73 -32.73 21.54
C LYS A 262 -6.24 -32.96 21.40
N ASP A 263 -6.98 -31.90 21.11
CA ASP A 263 -8.42 -31.91 20.94
C ASP A 263 -8.74 -31.44 19.52
N GLY A 264 -9.09 -32.38 18.65
CA GLY A 264 -9.31 -32.20 17.20
C GLY A 264 -10.53 -31.35 16.81
N VAL A 265 -10.86 -30.32 17.58
CA VAL A 265 -11.97 -29.42 17.31
C VAL A 265 -11.54 -28.01 17.69
N THR A 266 -11.63 -27.09 16.73
CA THR A 266 -11.28 -25.65 16.79
C THR A 266 -9.81 -25.33 16.48
N PHE A 267 -9.51 -25.10 15.21
CA PHE A 267 -8.49 -24.13 14.82
C PHE A 267 -8.96 -22.77 15.35
N LEU A 268 -8.68 -22.44 16.61
CA LEU A 268 -8.86 -21.08 17.09
C LEU A 268 -8.01 -20.18 16.17
N PRO A 269 -8.57 -19.09 15.62
CA PRO A 269 -7.78 -18.15 14.85
C PRO A 269 -6.56 -17.77 15.68
N THR A 270 -5.38 -18.06 15.14
CA THR A 270 -4.13 -17.48 15.63
C THR A 270 -4.32 -15.96 15.68
N ASP A 271 -3.64 -15.30 16.62
CA ASP A 271 -3.74 -13.86 16.78
C ASP A 271 -3.63 -13.12 15.44
N THR A 272 -4.48 -12.10 15.25
CA THR A 272 -4.53 -11.33 14.01
C THR A 272 -3.25 -10.53 13.83
N LEU A 273 -2.64 -10.62 12.63
CA LEU A 273 -1.51 -9.77 12.27
C LEU A 273 -2.04 -8.46 11.68
N ARG A 274 -1.65 -7.34 12.28
CA ARG A 274 -2.08 -5.99 11.90
C ARG A 274 -1.01 -5.32 11.04
N ILE A 275 -1.38 -5.01 9.79
CA ILE A 275 -0.50 -4.37 8.82
C ILE A 275 -0.97 -2.94 8.64
N TYR A 276 -0.14 -1.97 9.00
CA TYR A 276 -0.43 -0.56 8.88
C TYR A 276 0.28 0.01 7.65
N LEU A 277 -0.50 0.38 6.64
CA LEU A 277 -0.04 1.03 5.42
C LEU A 277 -0.15 2.54 5.61
N VAL A 278 0.97 3.18 5.91
CA VAL A 278 1.01 4.61 6.24
C VAL A 278 1.35 5.42 5.00
N GLY A 279 0.53 6.44 4.72
CA GLY A 279 0.60 7.20 3.47
C GLY A 279 0.07 6.42 2.27
N ALA A 280 -0.94 5.56 2.48
CA ALA A 280 -1.51 4.72 1.44
C ALA A 280 -2.19 5.57 0.34
N ARG A 281 -1.85 5.28 -0.92
CA ARG A 281 -2.35 5.94 -2.12
C ARG A 281 -2.75 4.88 -3.14
N ALA A 282 -1.81 4.47 -3.99
CA ALA A 282 -2.00 3.46 -5.01
C ALA A 282 -2.47 2.13 -4.40
N GLU A 283 -2.01 1.81 -3.20
CA GLU A 283 -2.30 0.60 -2.44
C GLU A 283 -3.78 0.51 -2.01
N ALA A 284 -4.36 1.65 -1.62
CA ALA A 284 -5.75 1.76 -1.20
C ALA A 284 -6.72 1.67 -2.39
N SER A 285 -6.27 2.08 -3.58
CA SER A 285 -7.04 2.00 -4.83
C SER A 285 -7.03 0.62 -5.50
N LEU A 286 -6.20 -0.32 -5.03
CA LEU A 286 -6.17 -1.67 -5.58
C LEU A 286 -7.51 -2.39 -5.33
N PRO A 287 -7.99 -3.20 -6.29
CA PRO A 287 -9.15 -4.04 -6.07
C PRO A 287 -8.93 -4.97 -4.86
N PRO A 288 -9.90 -5.09 -3.93
CA PRO A 288 -9.73 -5.88 -2.71
C PRO A 288 -9.33 -7.35 -2.93
N HIS A 289 -9.74 -7.95 -4.05
CA HIS A 289 -9.40 -9.34 -4.38
C HIS A 289 -7.90 -9.56 -4.66
N ILE A 290 -7.15 -8.51 -5.00
CA ILE A 290 -5.69 -8.58 -5.18
C ILE A 290 -5.00 -8.88 -3.84
N TRP A 291 -5.50 -8.26 -2.76
CA TRP A 291 -4.99 -8.45 -1.42
C TRP A 291 -5.28 -9.87 -0.86
N LEU A 292 -6.24 -10.61 -1.43
CA LEU A 292 -6.44 -12.03 -1.08
C LEU A 292 -5.20 -12.87 -1.35
N GLN A 293 -4.34 -12.48 -2.31
CA GLN A 293 -3.10 -13.20 -2.58
C GLN A 293 -2.16 -13.22 -1.37
N LEU A 294 -2.21 -12.21 -0.50
CA LEU A 294 -1.51 -12.20 0.79
C LEU A 294 -2.09 -13.26 1.73
N ALA A 295 -3.41 -13.27 1.93
CA ALA A 295 -4.08 -14.24 2.81
C ALA A 295 -3.97 -15.70 2.29
N HIS A 296 -3.88 -15.89 0.97
CA HIS A 296 -3.68 -17.20 0.37
C HIS A 296 -2.27 -17.76 0.62
N LEU A 297 -1.26 -16.90 0.87
CA LEU A 297 0.11 -17.33 1.21
C LEU A 297 0.24 -17.77 2.68
N PHE A 298 -0.64 -17.31 3.56
CA PHE A 298 -0.61 -17.65 4.99
C PHE A 298 -1.99 -18.17 5.42
N PRO A 299 -2.31 -19.45 5.17
CA PRO A 299 -3.67 -19.95 5.35
C PRO A 299 -4.16 -19.97 6.80
N GLN A 300 -3.24 -20.00 7.78
CA GLN A 300 -3.53 -20.18 9.22
C GLN A 300 -3.72 -18.86 9.99
N THR A 301 -3.36 -17.71 9.41
CA THR A 301 -3.33 -16.43 10.13
C THR A 301 -4.27 -15.43 9.48
N PRO A 302 -5.20 -14.83 10.25
CA PRO A 302 -5.99 -13.71 9.76
C PRO A 302 -5.19 -12.41 9.75
N PHE A 303 -5.41 -11.59 8.72
CA PHE A 303 -4.80 -10.29 8.53
C PHE A 303 -5.82 -9.16 8.68
N HIS A 304 -5.38 -8.08 9.32
CA HIS A 304 -6.07 -6.80 9.31
C HIS A 304 -5.17 -5.75 8.68
N VAL A 305 -5.54 -5.25 7.51
CA VAL A 305 -4.79 -4.21 6.79
C VAL A 305 -5.45 -2.85 7.04
N TYR A 306 -4.70 -1.92 7.62
CA TYR A 306 -5.09 -0.54 7.85
C TYR A 306 -4.49 0.35 6.78
N PHE A 307 -5.30 1.01 5.98
CA PHE A 307 -4.87 2.06 5.05
C PHE A 307 -5.01 3.41 5.75
N ILE A 308 -3.89 4.06 6.03
CA ILE A 308 -3.85 5.34 6.75
C ILE A 308 -3.29 6.41 5.83
N GLY A 309 -4.02 7.51 5.66
CA GLY A 309 -3.55 8.70 4.96
C GLY A 309 -4.66 9.44 4.21
N PRO A 310 -4.46 10.73 3.89
CA PRO A 310 -5.49 11.58 3.28
C PRO A 310 -5.99 11.08 1.92
N GLU A 311 -5.16 10.31 1.22
CA GLU A 311 -5.46 9.73 -0.09
C GLU A 311 -5.91 8.25 -0.01
N ALA A 312 -6.11 7.71 1.19
CA ALA A 312 -6.58 6.34 1.42
C ALA A 312 -8.10 6.22 1.14
N ILE A 313 -8.50 6.49 -0.11
CA ILE A 313 -9.90 6.47 -0.53
C ILE A 313 -10.25 5.04 -0.98
N PRO A 314 -11.28 4.39 -0.38
CA PRO A 314 -11.70 3.06 -0.82
C PRO A 314 -12.28 3.11 -2.24
N ALA A 315 -12.03 2.05 -3.02
CA ALA A 315 -12.49 1.95 -4.42
C ALA A 315 -14.02 1.93 -4.61
N ARG A 316 -14.80 1.80 -3.52
CA ARG A 316 -16.27 1.77 -3.56
C ARG A 316 -16.81 2.95 -2.76
N GLU A 317 -17.68 3.72 -3.40
CA GLU A 317 -18.41 4.84 -2.81
C GLU A 317 -18.86 4.48 -1.39
N VAL A 318 -18.47 5.33 -0.42
CA VAL A 318 -18.76 5.18 1.00
C VAL A 318 -20.25 4.91 1.15
N PRO A 319 -20.68 3.72 1.62
CA PRO A 319 -22.06 3.52 1.96
C PRO A 319 -22.29 4.32 3.25
N THR A 320 -22.94 5.47 3.12
CA THR A 320 -23.67 6.15 4.20
C THR A 320 -22.88 6.80 5.37
N GLY A 321 -21.54 6.78 5.37
CA GLY A 321 -20.73 7.47 6.40
C GLY A 321 -20.44 8.94 6.09
N GLU A 322 -20.25 9.76 7.13
CA GLU A 322 -19.80 11.15 6.94
C GLU A 322 -18.36 11.19 6.37
N PRO A 323 -18.01 12.19 5.52
CA PRO A 323 -16.66 12.34 5.01
C PRO A 323 -15.66 12.49 6.16
N GLY A 324 -14.74 11.54 6.31
CA GLY A 324 -13.67 11.58 7.32
C GLY A 324 -13.75 10.50 8.40
N GLU A 325 -14.82 9.72 8.46
CA GLU A 325 -14.90 8.61 9.42
C GLU A 325 -14.14 7.35 8.93
N PRO A 326 -13.49 6.60 9.83
CA PRO A 326 -12.83 5.35 9.46
C PRO A 326 -13.84 4.32 8.93
N PHE A 327 -13.58 3.80 7.75
CA PHE A 327 -14.43 2.81 7.09
C PHE A 327 -13.80 1.43 7.15
N SER A 328 -14.55 0.41 7.59
CA SER A 328 -14.06 -0.97 7.62
C SER A 328 -14.90 -1.89 6.73
N THR A 329 -14.22 -2.76 5.99
CA THR A 329 -14.85 -3.77 5.14
C THR A 329 -14.10 -5.09 5.24
N SER A 330 -14.83 -6.19 5.18
CA SER A 330 -14.27 -7.54 5.20
C SER A 330 -14.61 -8.21 3.88
N LEU A 331 -13.59 -8.79 3.22
CA LEU A 331 -13.75 -9.51 1.96
C LEU A 331 -13.77 -11.03 2.19
N ASP A 332 -12.91 -11.50 3.09
CA ASP A 332 -12.81 -12.90 3.53
C ASP A 332 -12.74 -12.90 5.07
N ALA A 333 -13.12 -14.02 5.70
CA ALA A 333 -13.06 -14.17 7.16
C ALA A 333 -11.65 -13.96 7.73
N ARG A 334 -10.62 -14.06 6.87
CA ARG A 334 -9.21 -13.89 7.20
C ARG A 334 -8.62 -12.57 6.75
N LEU A 335 -9.37 -11.71 6.06
CA LEU A 335 -8.83 -10.46 5.54
C LEU A 335 -9.83 -9.32 5.73
N THR A 336 -9.49 -8.45 6.67
CA THR A 336 -10.26 -7.25 6.99
C THR A 336 -9.46 -6.00 6.62
N PHE A 337 -10.16 -5.00 6.09
CA PHE A 337 -9.61 -3.72 5.69
C PHE A 337 -10.23 -2.62 6.54
N THR A 338 -9.40 -1.66 6.98
CA THR A 338 -9.85 -0.40 7.57
C THR A 338 -9.17 0.74 6.85
N TYR A 339 -9.95 1.71 6.39
CA TYR A 339 -9.49 2.91 5.71
C TYR A 339 -9.67 4.10 6.65
N ASP A 340 -8.60 4.84 6.88
CA ASP A 340 -8.58 6.01 7.74
C ASP A 340 -7.93 7.19 6.99
N PRO A 341 -8.69 8.26 6.70
CA PRO A 341 -8.18 9.39 5.93
C PRO A 341 -7.29 10.35 6.76
N SER A 342 -7.09 10.10 8.05
CA SER A 342 -6.27 10.97 8.90
C SER A 342 -4.77 10.82 8.63
N LEU A 343 -3.99 11.82 9.07
CA LEU A 343 -2.55 11.71 9.14
C LEU A 343 -2.14 10.73 10.23
N TYR A 344 -1.00 10.07 10.07
CA TYR A 344 -0.59 9.00 10.99
C TYR A 344 -0.38 9.48 12.43
N HIS A 345 0.17 10.67 12.64
CA HIS A 345 0.36 11.21 13.99
C HIS A 345 -0.97 11.45 14.71
N ASP A 346 -2.00 11.92 14.00
CA ASP A 346 -3.36 12.09 14.56
C ASP A 346 -4.02 10.73 14.85
N TYR A 347 -3.83 9.76 13.95
CA TYR A 347 -4.27 8.38 14.14
C TYR A 347 -3.65 7.76 15.40
N HIS A 348 -2.33 7.89 15.55
CA HIS A 348 -1.57 7.38 16.70
C HIS A 348 -2.05 8.00 18.02
N ASP A 349 -2.30 9.31 18.04
CA ASP A 349 -2.79 10.01 19.23
C ASP A 349 -4.22 9.63 19.60
N ARG A 350 -5.11 9.48 18.61
CA ARG A 350 -6.49 9.02 18.82
C ARG A 350 -6.55 7.61 19.40
N LEU A 351 -5.59 6.75 19.04
CA LEU A 351 -5.48 5.42 19.63
C LEU A 351 -4.89 5.43 21.05
N GLY A 352 -4.52 6.57 21.64
CA GLY A 352 -3.96 6.59 22.99
C GLY A 352 -2.45 6.30 23.06
N GLY A 353 -1.75 6.50 21.93
CA GLY A 353 -0.29 6.46 21.86
C GLY A 353 0.32 5.07 21.70
N ALA A 354 1.63 4.97 21.97
CA ALA A 354 2.45 3.80 21.63
C ALA A 354 2.05 2.50 22.35
N ASN A 355 1.31 2.57 23.45
CA ASN A 355 0.95 1.40 24.28
C ASN A 355 -0.04 0.44 23.60
N ASN A 356 -0.75 0.89 22.57
CA ASN A 356 -1.73 0.07 21.87
C ASN A 356 -1.16 -0.70 20.67
N PHE A 357 0.12 -0.49 20.38
CA PHE A 357 0.85 -1.20 19.35
C PHE A 357 1.66 -2.34 19.96
N ASP A 358 1.57 -3.51 19.34
CA ASP A 358 2.29 -4.72 19.73
C ASP A 358 3.34 -5.08 18.67
N PRO A 359 4.64 -4.93 18.94
CA PRO A 359 5.71 -5.26 18.01
C PRO A 359 5.78 -6.74 17.58
N TYR A 360 5.03 -7.65 18.21
CA TYR A 360 4.94 -9.07 17.81
C TYR A 360 3.82 -9.35 16.81
N ARG A 361 2.89 -8.40 16.61
CA ARG A 361 1.69 -8.56 15.77
C ARG A 361 1.47 -7.40 14.80
N ASP A 362 2.16 -6.28 15.04
CA ASP A 362 1.97 -5.04 14.29
C ASP A 362 3.21 -4.74 13.47
N VAL A 363 2.96 -4.34 12.23
CA VAL A 363 4.00 -3.95 11.29
C VAL A 363 3.55 -2.79 10.43
N PHE A 364 4.48 -1.88 10.15
CA PHE A 364 4.23 -0.70 9.35
C PHE A 364 4.91 -0.82 7.99
N PHE A 365 4.19 -0.46 6.93
CA PHE A 365 4.72 -0.32 5.58
C PHE A 365 4.41 1.07 5.04
N LEU A 366 5.43 1.75 4.54
CA LEU A 366 5.32 3.06 3.89
C LEU A 366 5.77 2.87 2.44
N PHE A 367 4.82 2.97 1.51
CA PHE A 367 5.12 2.78 0.10
C PHE A 367 5.45 4.11 -0.57
N SER A 368 6.73 4.28 -0.94
CA SER A 368 7.29 5.49 -1.53
C SER A 368 6.83 6.79 -0.84
N PRO A 369 7.07 6.97 0.47
CA PRO A 369 6.54 8.10 1.25
C PRO A 369 7.07 9.46 0.79
N GLY A 370 8.23 9.49 0.13
CA GLY A 370 8.86 10.72 -0.37
C GLY A 370 9.31 11.62 0.77
N PHE A 371 10.16 11.11 1.66
CA PHE A 371 10.70 11.90 2.78
C PHE A 371 11.55 13.09 2.32
N ALA A 372 12.24 12.95 1.18
CA ALA A 372 13.09 13.98 0.60
C ALA A 372 12.31 15.02 -0.22
N GLN A 373 11.04 14.76 -0.55
CA GLN A 373 10.26 15.67 -1.37
C GLN A 373 9.92 16.95 -0.58
N PRO A 374 10.16 18.16 -1.14
CA PRO A 374 9.91 19.42 -0.44
C PRO A 374 8.51 19.59 0.18
N PRO A 375 7.39 19.21 -0.48
CA PRO A 375 6.05 19.44 0.08
C PRO A 375 5.71 18.51 1.26
N THR A 376 6.36 17.36 1.39
CA THR A 376 5.99 16.30 2.34
C THR A 376 6.96 16.19 3.52
N ARG A 377 8.18 16.74 3.38
CA ARG A 377 9.26 16.63 4.36
C ARG A 377 8.86 17.03 5.78
N ASP A 378 8.15 18.15 5.93
CA ASP A 378 7.77 18.68 7.25
C ASP A 378 6.58 17.91 7.87
N VAL A 379 5.73 17.33 7.02
CA VAL A 379 4.56 16.53 7.44
C VAL A 379 4.98 15.17 8.00
N TRP A 380 6.09 14.61 7.49
CA TRP A 380 6.56 13.28 7.87
C TRP A 380 7.28 13.25 9.21
N GLN A 381 8.02 14.30 9.59
CA GLN A 381 8.80 14.32 10.83
C GLN A 381 8.00 13.90 12.09
N PRO A 382 6.81 14.49 12.39
CA PRO A 382 6.02 14.06 13.55
C PRO A 382 5.52 12.62 13.42
N SER A 383 5.13 12.19 12.22
CA SER A 383 4.65 10.83 11.96
C SER A 383 5.76 9.79 12.20
N VAL A 384 6.99 10.08 11.76
CA VAL A 384 8.14 9.20 11.97
C VAL A 384 8.51 9.12 13.45
N ALA A 385 8.46 10.23 14.19
CA ALA A 385 8.69 10.21 15.64
C ALA A 385 7.73 9.25 16.34
N ARG A 386 6.43 9.31 16.02
CA ARG A 386 5.42 8.38 16.57
C ARG A 386 5.63 6.94 16.10
N LEU A 387 6.08 6.71 14.87
CA LEU A 387 6.44 5.36 14.40
C LEU A 387 7.57 4.76 15.24
N LEU A 388 8.61 5.54 15.56
CA LEU A 388 9.72 5.08 16.40
C LEU A 388 9.28 4.76 17.83
N GLU A 389 8.34 5.53 18.40
CA GLU A 389 7.77 5.28 19.73
C GLU A 389 7.11 3.89 19.83
N THR A 390 6.47 3.41 18.76
CA THR A 390 5.80 2.09 18.74
C THR A 390 6.76 0.91 18.89
N LYS A 391 8.06 1.09 18.59
CA LYS A 391 9.08 0.02 18.56
C LYS A 391 8.70 -1.17 17.65
N CYS A 392 7.74 -1.00 16.75
CA CYS A 392 7.34 -1.97 15.75
C CYS A 392 8.30 -1.92 14.55
N ALA A 393 8.29 -2.98 13.74
CA ALA A 393 9.06 -2.98 12.51
C ALA A 393 8.41 -2.04 11.48
N VAL A 394 9.21 -1.15 10.88
CA VAL A 394 8.77 -0.25 9.82
C VAL A 394 9.57 -0.56 8.56
N PHE A 395 8.86 -0.82 7.46
CA PHE A 395 9.46 -1.02 6.13
C PHE A 395 9.06 0.13 5.21
N VAL A 396 10.02 0.62 4.44
CA VAL A 396 9.85 1.73 3.51
C VAL A 396 10.29 1.29 2.13
N THR A 397 9.51 1.64 1.10
CA THR A 397 9.91 1.46 -0.29
C THR A 397 10.19 2.80 -0.97
N GLY A 398 10.83 2.76 -2.14
CA GLY A 398 11.07 3.94 -2.97
C GLY A 398 10.97 3.62 -4.46
N PHE A 399 11.00 4.67 -5.28
CA PHE A 399 10.79 4.55 -6.73
C PHE A 399 12.04 4.18 -7.52
N ASP A 400 13.19 4.74 -7.12
CA ASP A 400 14.48 4.56 -7.77
C ASP A 400 15.61 4.57 -6.72
N GLU A 401 16.84 4.24 -7.13
CA GLU A 401 18.00 4.25 -6.22
C GLU A 401 18.31 5.65 -5.67
N GLU A 402 18.22 6.68 -6.52
CA GLU A 402 18.46 8.07 -6.13
C GLU A 402 17.43 8.56 -5.12
N ASP A 403 16.15 8.21 -5.34
CA ASP A 403 15.02 8.52 -4.47
C ASP A 403 15.19 7.86 -3.09
N VAL A 404 15.49 6.56 -3.05
CA VAL A 404 15.76 5.83 -1.80
C VAL A 404 16.91 6.46 -1.02
N ASN A 405 18.01 6.80 -1.70
CA ASN A 405 19.16 7.43 -1.06
C ASN A 405 18.87 8.86 -0.56
N ALA A 406 18.05 9.62 -1.29
CA ALA A 406 17.60 10.93 -0.85
C ALA A 406 16.69 10.84 0.38
N ASP A 407 15.75 9.89 0.38
CA ASP A 407 14.83 9.63 1.49
C ASP A 407 15.58 9.20 2.76
N ILE A 408 16.61 8.36 2.64
CA ILE A 408 17.46 7.98 3.77
C ILE A 408 18.20 9.19 4.34
N LYS A 409 18.79 10.04 3.49
CA LYS A 409 19.46 11.26 3.94
C LYS A 409 18.50 12.22 4.64
N ALA A 410 17.27 12.35 4.13
CA ALA A 410 16.23 13.16 4.77
C ALA A 410 15.81 12.58 6.13
N PHE A 411 15.68 11.24 6.20
CA PHE A 411 15.37 10.53 7.44
C PHE A 411 16.47 10.68 8.50
N GLU A 412 17.75 10.59 8.11
CA GLU A 412 18.90 10.77 9.01
C GLU A 412 19.00 12.20 9.57
N GLN A 413 18.51 13.21 8.84
CA GLN A 413 18.46 14.61 9.29
C GLN A 413 17.47 14.85 10.44
N TYR A 414 16.58 13.91 10.73
CA TYR A 414 15.67 14.04 11.87
C TYR A 414 16.37 13.81 13.22
N HIS A 415 17.61 13.31 13.24
CA HIS A 415 18.42 13.08 14.45
C HIS A 415 17.72 12.25 15.54
N MET A 416 16.91 11.27 15.12
CA MET A 416 16.18 10.38 16.02
C MET A 416 16.96 9.08 16.28
N GLU A 417 16.64 8.40 17.38
CA GLU A 417 17.25 7.12 17.73
C GLU A 417 16.51 5.96 17.07
N TYR A 418 17.18 5.27 16.16
CA TYR A 418 16.64 4.09 15.48
C TYR A 418 17.70 3.01 15.31
N ASP A 419 17.22 1.79 15.09
CA ASP A 419 17.99 0.65 14.65
C ASP A 419 17.55 0.25 13.24
N TRP A 420 18.50 -0.07 12.38
CA TRP A 420 18.23 -0.64 11.07
C TRP A 420 17.64 -2.03 11.24
N ILE A 421 16.55 -2.33 10.53
CA ILE A 421 16.00 -3.70 10.37
C ILE A 421 16.52 -4.31 9.07
N LEU A 422 16.41 -3.54 7.99
CA LEU A 422 16.77 -3.96 6.65
C LEU A 422 17.57 -2.83 6.00
N LYS A 423 18.78 -3.15 5.56
CA LYS A 423 19.60 -2.18 4.82
C LYS A 423 18.99 -1.90 3.45
N PRO A 424 19.19 -0.70 2.90
CA PRO A 424 18.69 -0.34 1.57
C PRO A 424 19.13 -1.34 0.51
N ARG A 425 18.16 -1.87 -0.23
CA ARG A 425 18.38 -2.80 -1.33
C ARG A 425 17.29 -2.69 -2.38
N GLU A 426 17.56 -3.27 -3.54
CA GLU A 426 16.55 -3.50 -4.55
C GLU A 426 15.54 -4.55 -4.07
N ASN A 427 14.26 -4.26 -4.28
CA ASN A 427 13.16 -5.16 -3.99
C ASN A 427 13.00 -6.17 -5.13
N THR A 428 13.13 -7.46 -4.78
CA THR A 428 12.94 -8.57 -5.71
C THR A 428 11.53 -8.56 -6.34
N PHE A 429 10.52 -8.09 -5.60
CA PHE A 429 9.13 -8.01 -6.03
C PHE A 429 8.69 -6.60 -6.44
N ARG A 430 9.63 -5.77 -6.92
CA ARG A 430 9.28 -4.50 -7.57
C ARG A 430 8.37 -4.72 -8.79
N SER A 431 7.60 -3.71 -9.16
CA SER A 431 6.88 -3.70 -10.42
C SER A 431 7.86 -3.81 -11.59
N LEU A 432 7.61 -4.70 -12.56
CA LEU A 432 8.38 -4.76 -13.80
C LEU A 432 7.89 -3.72 -14.82
N LYS A 433 6.66 -3.23 -14.65
CA LYS A 433 6.11 -2.12 -15.44
C LYS A 433 6.72 -0.81 -14.97
N ARG A 434 7.22 -0.02 -15.93
CA ARG A 434 7.70 1.35 -15.72
C ARG A 434 6.53 2.32 -15.82
N ASP A 435 6.44 3.23 -14.87
CA ASP A 435 5.53 4.36 -14.95
C ASP A 435 6.29 5.57 -15.50
N VAL A 436 5.74 6.19 -16.54
CA VAL A 436 6.32 7.36 -17.20
C VAL A 436 5.75 8.61 -16.57
N ASN A 437 6.62 9.53 -16.11
CA ASN A 437 6.20 10.85 -15.67
C ASN A 437 5.66 11.65 -16.86
N LEU A 438 4.49 12.27 -16.70
CA LEU A 438 3.82 13.03 -17.76
C LEU A 438 4.44 14.42 -17.95
N GLU A 439 5.04 14.99 -16.91
CA GLU A 439 5.73 16.28 -16.97
C GLU A 439 7.13 16.15 -17.58
N ASP A 440 7.82 15.04 -17.28
CA ASP A 440 9.11 14.73 -17.88
C ASP A 440 9.18 13.27 -18.31
N VAL A 441 9.03 13.05 -19.61
CA VAL A 441 9.04 11.72 -20.24
C VAL A 441 10.41 11.02 -20.13
N ARG A 442 11.49 11.75 -19.78
CA ARG A 442 12.81 11.18 -19.51
C ARG A 442 12.83 10.41 -18.18
N GLN A 443 11.99 10.82 -17.23
CA GLN A 443 11.91 10.21 -15.91
C GLN A 443 10.92 9.04 -15.95
N GLN A 444 11.43 7.86 -15.64
CA GLN A 444 10.66 6.63 -15.58
C GLN A 444 10.96 5.95 -14.27
N ILE A 445 9.90 5.63 -13.54
CA ILE A 445 10.00 5.08 -12.19
C ILE A 445 9.51 3.64 -12.17
N PHE A 446 10.04 2.85 -11.24
CA PHE A 446 9.49 1.54 -10.92
C PHE A 446 8.75 1.61 -9.59
N ALA A 447 7.49 1.19 -9.57
CA ALA A 447 6.78 1.07 -8.30
C ALA A 447 7.45 0.03 -7.40
N ASN A 448 7.74 0.43 -6.15
CA ASN A 448 8.44 -0.37 -5.14
C ASN A 448 9.80 -0.90 -5.57
N TRP A 449 10.63 -0.09 -6.24
CA TRP A 449 11.97 -0.48 -6.67
C TRP A 449 12.89 -0.88 -5.53
N GLY A 450 12.95 -0.05 -4.49
CA GLY A 450 13.81 -0.27 -3.33
C GLY A 450 13.01 -0.64 -2.10
N ILE A 451 13.66 -1.31 -1.15
CA ILE A 451 13.11 -1.56 0.18
C ILE A 451 14.21 -1.41 1.24
N TRP A 452 13.85 -0.79 2.35
CA TRP A 452 14.66 -0.68 3.56
C TRP A 452 13.74 -0.69 4.78
N GLY A 453 14.29 -0.78 5.98
CA GLY A 453 13.49 -0.81 7.18
C GLY A 453 14.24 -0.39 8.43
N PHE A 454 13.49 0.15 9.37
CA PHE A 454 13.99 0.71 10.62
C PHE A 454 13.02 0.42 11.77
N ARG A 455 13.49 0.68 12.99
CA ARG A 455 12.77 0.48 14.24
C ARG A 455 13.25 1.46 15.29
N GLY A 456 12.39 1.88 16.22
CA GLY A 456 12.83 2.60 17.43
C GLY A 456 13.69 1.73 18.35
N LYS A 457 14.72 2.33 18.96
CA LYS A 457 15.63 1.62 19.88
C LYS A 457 14.90 1.03 21.08
N ARG A 458 15.32 -0.17 21.48
CA ARG A 458 14.96 -0.77 22.77
C ARG A 458 16.16 -0.72 23.68
N TYR A 459 16.04 0.03 24.78
CA TYR A 459 16.99 -0.04 25.87
C TYR A 459 16.75 -1.33 26.65
N GLU A 460 17.72 -2.24 26.61
CA GLU A 460 17.74 -3.36 27.55
C GLU A 460 17.95 -2.79 28.96
N VAL A 461 17.08 -3.16 29.89
CA VAL A 461 17.26 -2.78 31.30
C VAL A 461 18.41 -3.61 31.84
N THR A 462 19.63 -3.06 31.82
CA THR A 462 20.70 -3.56 32.67
C THR A 462 20.27 -3.34 34.11
N GLN A 463 20.00 -4.43 34.84
CA GLN A 463 19.93 -4.35 36.28
C GLN A 463 21.30 -3.89 36.75
N GLU A 464 21.39 -2.67 37.29
CA GLU A 464 22.59 -2.24 38.00
C GLU A 464 22.84 -3.29 39.08
N GLU A 465 23.99 -3.96 38.99
CA GLU A 465 24.45 -4.85 40.05
C GLU A 465 24.44 -4.03 41.34
N ALA A 466 23.50 -4.33 42.23
CA ALA A 466 23.43 -3.70 43.52
C ALA A 466 24.78 -3.89 44.21
N GLU A 467 25.57 -2.82 44.27
CA GLU A 467 26.83 -2.77 45.01
C GLU A 467 26.56 -3.29 46.42
N LYS A 468 27.19 -4.42 46.75
CA LYS A 468 27.11 -5.08 48.05
C LYS A 468 27.91 -4.35 49.12
#